data_AF-A0A378MZU9-F1
#
_entry.id   AF-A0A378MZU9-F1
#
_cell.length_a   1.000
_cell.length_b   1.000
_cell.length_c   1.000
_cell.angle_alpha   90.00
_cell.angle_beta   90.00
_cell.angle_gamma   90.00
#
_symmetry.space_group_name_H-M   'P 1'
#
loop_
_entity.id
_entity.type
_entity.pdbx_description
1 polymer ?
#
loop_
_entity_poly.entity_id
_entity_poly.type
_entity_poly.pdbx_seq_one_letter_code
_entity_poly.pdbx_strand_id
1 'polypeptide(L)'
;MALDITFYRDDLDLIYQDPVFMGADNQLNLNGKKVILVDDVLFTGRTIRAALDALLDFGRAARIELVIFVDRGHRELPIRADYVGKNIPTAKNEQIQVQTLSYDGINQVVLVPAANKESA
;
A
#
# COMPACT_ATOMS: atom_id res chain seq x y z
N MET A 1 -1.95 13.78 3.28
CA MET A 1 -1.51 13.15 4.54
C MET A 1 -1.09 11.73 4.18
N ALA A 2 0.08 11.28 4.64
CA ALA A 2 0.48 9.89 4.53
C ALA A 2 -0.03 9.13 5.77
N LEU A 3 -0.54 7.91 5.58
CA LEU A 3 -0.96 7.04 6.67
C LEU A 3 0.20 6.11 7.01
N ASP A 4 0.71 6.18 8.22
CA ASP A 4 1.68 5.21 8.72
C ASP A 4 0.93 3.95 9.18
N ILE A 5 1.23 2.84 8.51
CA ILE A 5 0.56 1.54 8.70
C ILE A 5 1.51 0.51 9.31
N THR A 6 2.71 0.92 9.72
CA THR A 6 3.79 0.00 10.10
C THR A 6 3.36 -0.98 11.19
N PHE A 7 2.67 -0.49 12.23
CA PHE A 7 2.17 -1.32 13.33
C PHE A 7 1.07 -2.31 12.95
N TYR A 8 0.41 -2.12 11.80
CA TYR A 8 -0.69 -2.98 11.34
C TYR A 8 -0.22 -3.96 10.26
N ARG A 9 1.06 -3.97 9.87
CA ARG A 9 1.55 -4.97 8.93
C ARG A 9 1.76 -6.30 9.64
N ASP A 10 1.12 -7.35 9.13
CA ASP A 10 1.18 -8.70 9.69
C ASP A 10 2.38 -9.52 9.16
N ASP A 11 3.11 -8.94 8.21
CA ASP A 11 4.23 -9.54 7.49
C ASP A 11 5.59 -8.93 7.86
N LEU A 12 5.66 -8.10 8.90
CA LEU A 12 6.92 -7.59 9.44
C LEU A 12 7.50 -8.59 10.44
N ASP A 13 8.69 -9.13 10.13
CA ASP A 13 9.52 -9.79 11.13
C ASP A 13 9.81 -8.80 12.27
N LEU A 14 9.71 -9.28 13.52
CA LEU A 14 9.76 -8.58 14.82
C LEU A 14 11.00 -7.70 15.12
N ILE A 15 11.79 -7.31 14.11
CA ILE A 15 13.11 -6.66 14.23
C ILE A 15 13.04 -5.14 14.14
N TYR A 16 11.90 -4.54 13.82
CA TYR A 16 11.79 -3.08 13.81
C TYR A 16 11.59 -2.53 15.22
N GLN A 17 12.68 -1.99 15.78
CA GLN A 17 12.65 -1.08 16.94
C GLN A 17 11.57 -0.03 16.72
N ASP A 18 10.62 0.03 17.65
CA ASP A 18 9.49 0.95 17.78
C ASP A 18 9.31 1.92 16.60
N PRO A 19 8.41 1.62 15.65
CA PRO A 19 8.05 2.55 14.59
C PRO A 19 7.66 3.91 15.21
N VAL A 20 8.40 4.96 14.85
CA VAL A 20 8.07 6.32 15.28
C VAL A 20 6.80 6.72 14.55
N PHE A 21 5.69 6.81 15.29
CA PHE A 21 4.40 7.29 14.78
C PHE A 21 4.58 8.69 14.18
N MET A 22 4.76 8.77 12.87
CA MET A 22 4.62 10.03 12.13
C MET A 22 3.14 10.22 11.83
N GLY A 23 2.38 10.41 12.91
CA GLY A 23 0.93 10.48 12.89
C GLY A 23 0.40 11.55 11.96
N ALA A 24 -0.71 11.19 11.32
CA ALA A 24 -1.81 12.12 11.05
C ALA A 24 -1.93 13.13 12.20
N ASP A 25 -2.17 14.40 11.86
CA ASP A 25 -2.58 15.39 12.87
C ASP A 25 -3.72 14.78 13.71
N ASN A 26 -3.63 14.80 15.05
CA ASN A 26 -4.62 14.24 15.99
C ASN A 26 -6.03 14.83 15.82
N GLN A 27 -6.23 15.72 14.85
CA GLN A 27 -7.47 16.34 14.41
C GLN A 27 -8.19 15.56 13.29
N LEU A 28 -7.60 14.51 12.73
CA LEU A 28 -8.22 13.76 11.64
C LEU A 28 -9.40 12.91 12.16
N ASN A 29 -10.62 13.41 11.94
CA ASN A 29 -11.86 12.67 12.19
C ASN A 29 -12.46 12.17 10.86
N LEU A 30 -12.59 10.85 10.72
CA LEU A 30 -13.14 10.19 9.54
C LEU A 30 -14.63 9.87 9.64
N ASN A 31 -15.29 10.17 10.77
CA ASN A 31 -16.70 9.85 10.98
C ASN A 31 -17.59 10.40 9.86
N GLY A 32 -18.30 9.52 9.17
CA GLY A 32 -19.22 9.87 8.10
C GLY A 32 -18.56 10.34 6.80
N LYS A 33 -17.21 10.34 6.71
CA LYS A 33 -16.49 10.80 5.51
C LYS A 33 -16.32 9.68 4.49
N LYS A 34 -16.19 10.07 3.22
CA LYS A 34 -15.68 9.19 2.16
C LYS A 34 -14.15 9.29 2.16
N VAL A 35 -13.49 8.14 2.24
CA VAL A 35 -12.02 8.04 2.27
C VAL A 35 -11.56 7.31 1.03
N ILE A 36 -10.53 7.83 0.39
CA ILE A 36 -9.89 7.17 -0.75
C ILE A 36 -8.48 6.78 -0.31
N LEU A 37 -8.23 5.48 -0.24
CA LEU A 37 -6.88 4.93 -0.12
C LEU A 37 -6.24 4.94 -1.51
N VAL A 38 -5.00 5.42 -1.58
CA VAL A 38 -4.23 5.48 -2.82
C VAL A 38 -2.91 4.76 -2.59
N ASP A 39 -2.60 3.78 -3.43
CA ASP A 39 -1.33 3.05 -3.40
C ASP A 39 -0.79 2.86 -4.81
N ASP A 40 0.51 2.65 -4.93
CA ASP A 40 1.17 2.54 -6.22
C ASP A 40 0.94 1.17 -6.87
N VAL A 41 1.14 0.09 -6.13
CA VAL A 41 1.10 -1.28 -6.65
C VAL A 41 0.29 -2.19 -5.73
N LEU A 42 -0.82 -2.75 -6.24
CA LEU A 42 -1.57 -3.77 -5.51
C LEU A 42 -1.07 -5.18 -5.84
N PHE A 43 -0.47 -5.83 -4.82
CA PHE A 43 0.06 -7.19 -4.89
C PHE A 43 -0.72 -8.17 -4.00
N THR A 44 -0.21 -8.57 -2.84
CA THR A 44 -0.89 -9.53 -1.94
C THR A 44 -2.13 -8.95 -1.27
N GLY A 45 -2.17 -7.62 -1.10
CA GLY A 45 -3.22 -6.88 -0.41
C GLY A 45 -2.92 -6.55 1.05
N ARG A 46 -1.79 -7.02 1.61
CA ARG A 46 -1.44 -6.83 3.04
C ARG A 46 -1.22 -5.37 3.43
N THR A 47 -0.60 -4.57 2.57
CA THR A 47 -0.46 -3.12 2.77
C THR A 47 -1.81 -2.43 2.94
N ILE A 48 -2.78 -2.76 2.08
CA ILE A 48 -4.11 -2.18 2.14
C ILE A 48 -4.88 -2.67 3.36
N ARG A 49 -4.75 -3.95 3.73
CA ARG A 49 -5.31 -4.50 4.97
C ARG A 49 -4.83 -3.71 6.19
N ALA A 50 -3.52 -3.49 6.29
CA ALA A 50 -2.91 -2.69 7.35
C ALA A 50 -3.40 -1.24 7.34
N ALA A 51 -3.56 -0.63 6.17
CA ALA A 51 -4.15 0.70 6.03
C ALA A 51 -5.60 0.76 6.50
N LEU A 52 -6.42 -0.24 6.18
CA LEU A 52 -7.80 -0.31 6.65
C LEU A 52 -7.87 -0.39 8.18
N ASP A 53 -7.02 -1.20 8.80
CA ASP A 53 -6.94 -1.28 10.27
C ASP A 53 -6.53 0.06 10.88
N ALA A 54 -5.50 0.71 10.34
CA ALA A 54 -5.03 2.02 10.79
C ALA A 54 -6.10 3.11 10.68
N LEU A 55 -6.94 3.08 9.64
CA LEU A 55 -8.03 4.05 9.47
C LEU A 55 -9.08 3.97 10.59
N LEU A 56 -9.27 2.79 11.21
CA LEU A 56 -10.27 2.61 12.28
C LEU A 56 -9.96 3.47 13.51
N ASP A 57 -8.69 3.76 13.75
CA ASP A 57 -8.25 4.59 14.89
C ASP A 57 -8.61 6.07 14.70
N PHE A 58 -8.94 6.48 13.48
CA PHE A 58 -9.38 7.84 13.13
C PHE A 58 -10.90 7.98 13.00
N GLY A 59 -11.65 6.90 13.29
CA GLY A 59 -13.12 6.88 13.29
C GLY A 59 -13.73 6.05 12.15
N ARG A 60 -15.04 6.19 11.97
CA ARG A 60 -15.84 5.36 11.05
C ARG A 60 -16.19 6.12 9.77
N ALA A 61 -15.39 5.90 8.73
CA ALA A 61 -15.72 6.37 7.38
C ALA A 61 -17.09 5.85 6.93
N ALA A 62 -17.86 6.69 6.23
CA ALA A 62 -19.10 6.27 5.57
C ALA A 62 -18.82 5.35 4.37
N ARG A 63 -17.65 5.51 3.75
CA ARG A 63 -17.17 4.68 2.64
C ARG A 63 -15.66 4.76 2.56
N ILE A 64 -15.02 3.64 2.26
CA ILE A 64 -13.62 3.58 1.87
C ILE A 64 -13.57 3.06 0.44
N GLU A 65 -12.87 3.77 -0.44
CA GLU A 65 -12.59 3.35 -1.81
C GLU A 65 -11.08 3.20 -1.99
N LEU A 66 -10.66 2.32 -2.89
CA LEU A 66 -9.26 2.03 -3.18
C LEU A 66 -8.90 2.39 -4.62
N VAL A 67 -7.92 3.26 -4.78
CA VAL A 67 -7.31 3.64 -6.06
C VAL A 67 -5.91 3.06 -6.12
N ILE A 68 -5.62 2.32 -7.17
CA ILE A 68 -4.33 1.69 -7.41
C ILE A 68 -3.78 2.13 -8.75
N PHE A 69 -2.50 2.49 -8.80
CA PHE A 69 -1.87 2.81 -10.09
C PHE A 69 -1.63 1.55 -10.93
N VAL A 70 -1.02 0.51 -10.35
CA VAL A 70 -0.78 -0.79 -11.02
C VAL A 70 -1.34 -1.96 -10.20
N ASP A 71 -2.23 -2.73 -10.81
CA ASP A 71 -2.65 -4.02 -10.28
C ASP A 71 -1.80 -5.14 -10.91
N ARG A 72 -1.01 -5.84 -10.09
CA ARG A 72 -0.15 -6.94 -10.55
C ARG A 72 -0.67 -8.35 -10.24
N GLY A 73 -1.89 -8.48 -9.73
CA GLY A 73 -2.48 -9.76 -9.31
C GLY A 73 -1.82 -10.39 -8.05
N HIS A 74 -1.93 -11.71 -7.93
CA HIS A 74 -1.40 -12.53 -6.81
C HIS A 74 -1.95 -12.15 -5.43
N ARG A 75 -3.26 -11.90 -5.36
CA ARG A 75 -3.94 -11.62 -4.09
C ARG A 75 -3.81 -12.78 -3.11
N GLU A 76 -3.49 -12.45 -1.87
CA GLU A 76 -3.57 -13.37 -0.72
C GLU A 76 -4.76 -13.03 0.18
N LEU A 77 -5.28 -11.80 0.06
CA LEU A 77 -6.46 -11.32 0.76
C LEU A 77 -7.55 -10.96 -0.26
N PRO A 78 -8.84 -11.05 0.10
CA PRO A 78 -9.97 -10.71 -0.78
C PRO A 78 -10.13 -9.18 -0.95
N ILE A 79 -9.05 -8.50 -1.30
CA ILE A 79 -8.98 -7.04 -1.48
C ILE A 79 -8.90 -6.73 -2.98
N ARG A 80 -9.81 -5.87 -3.43
CA ARG A 80 -9.88 -5.38 -4.81
C ARG A 80 -9.92 -3.85 -4.79
N ALA A 81 -9.26 -3.22 -5.76
CA ALA A 81 -9.37 -1.80 -6.00
C ALA A 81 -10.67 -1.44 -6.71
N ASP A 82 -11.27 -0.32 -6.30
CA ASP A 82 -12.40 0.28 -7.01
C ASP A 82 -11.93 0.92 -8.34
N TYR A 83 -10.71 1.47 -8.33
CA TYR A 83 -10.10 2.11 -9.49
C TYR A 83 -8.69 1.57 -9.70
N VAL A 84 -8.39 1.16 -10.94
CA VAL A 84 -7.09 0.63 -11.34
C VAL A 84 -6.60 1.41 -12.55
N GLY A 85 -5.39 1.98 -12.46
CA GLY A 85 -4.74 2.62 -13.60
C GLY A 85 -4.41 1.61 -14.69
N LYS A 86 -3.65 0.57 -14.36
CA LYS A 86 -3.33 -0.52 -15.29
C LYS A 86 -3.26 -1.89 -14.59
N ASN A 87 -3.84 -2.90 -15.24
CA ASN A 87 -3.63 -4.30 -14.87
C ASN A 87 -2.42 -4.83 -15.65
N ILE A 88 -1.42 -5.36 -14.95
CA ILE A 88 -0.22 -5.93 -15.55
C ILE A 88 -0.05 -7.34 -14.98
N PRO A 89 -0.37 -8.40 -15.73
CA PRO A 89 -0.08 -9.76 -15.31
C PRO A 89 1.44 -9.93 -15.11
N THR A 90 1.85 -10.40 -13.94
CA THR A 90 3.26 -10.68 -13.63
C THR A 90 3.43 -12.13 -13.18
N ALA A 91 4.64 -12.68 -13.26
CA ALA A 91 5.03 -13.85 -12.51
C ALA A 91 5.36 -13.49 -11.04
N LYS A 92 5.42 -14.50 -10.15
CA LYS A 92 5.75 -14.29 -8.73
C LYS A 92 7.19 -13.80 -8.51
N ASN A 93 8.10 -14.19 -9.42
CA ASN A 93 9.50 -13.79 -9.45
C ASN A 93 9.76 -12.51 -10.25
N GLU A 94 8.71 -11.74 -10.55
CA GLU A 94 8.83 -10.40 -11.12
C GLU A 94 8.39 -9.36 -10.09
N GLN A 95 8.74 -8.10 -10.32
CA GLN A 95 8.38 -6.97 -9.49
C GLN A 95 8.03 -5.77 -10.37
N ILE A 96 7.00 -5.03 -9.97
CA ILE A 96 6.69 -3.72 -10.53
C ILE A 96 7.45 -2.68 -9.73
N GLN A 97 8.21 -1.83 -10.42
CA GLN A 97 8.79 -0.60 -9.86
C GLN A 97 8.07 0.60 -10.46
N VAL A 98 7.45 1.40 -9.61
CA VAL A 98 6.89 2.70 -10.00
C VAL A 98 7.94 3.75 -9.67
N GLN A 99 8.45 4.41 -10.71
CA GLN A 99 9.44 5.48 -10.58
C GLN A 99 8.79 6.80 -10.90
N THR A 100 9.08 7.81 -10.09
CA THR A 100 8.49 9.14 -10.23
C THR A 100 9.56 10.22 -10.23
N LEU A 101 9.28 11.35 -10.90
CA LEU A 101 10.23 12.47 -10.99
C LEU A 101 10.75 12.93 -9.62
N SER A 102 9.90 12.96 -8.59
CA SER A 102 10.26 13.48 -7.26
C SER A 102 11.22 12.59 -6.47
N TYR A 103 11.24 11.28 -6.75
CA TYR A 103 12.05 10.30 -6.01
C TYR A 103 13.18 9.72 -6.86
N ASP A 104 12.96 9.55 -8.17
CA ASP A 104 13.85 8.82 -9.08
C ASP A 104 14.34 9.66 -10.26
N GLY A 105 13.81 10.88 -10.45
CA GLY A 105 14.16 11.75 -11.58
C GLY A 105 13.56 11.33 -12.93
N ILE A 106 12.67 10.34 -12.95
CA ILE A 106 11.98 9.84 -14.16
C ILE A 106 10.56 9.36 -13.82
N ASN A 107 9.61 9.52 -14.76
CA ASN A 107 8.27 8.95 -14.63
C ASN A 107 8.16 7.68 -15.48
N GLN A 108 8.19 6.50 -14.86
CA GLN A 108 8.00 5.24 -15.56
C GLN A 108 7.51 4.12 -14.64
N VAL A 109 6.92 3.10 -15.25
CA VAL A 109 6.61 1.83 -14.59
C VAL A 109 7.44 0.75 -15.26
N VAL A 110 8.26 0.05 -14.48
CA VAL A 110 9.19 -0.96 -14.97
C VAL A 110 8.83 -2.31 -14.37
N LEU A 111 8.80 -3.35 -15.21
CA LEU A 111 8.75 -4.75 -14.77
C LEU A 111 10.18 -5.28 -14.72
N VAL A 112 10.61 -5.73 -13.55
CA VAL A 112 11.97 -6.25 -13.31
C VAL A 112 11.90 -7.64 -12.67
N PRO A 113 12.95 -8.46 -12.75
CA PRO A 113 13.06 -9.66 -11.94
C PRO A 113 13.04 -9.30 -10.44
N ALA A 114 12.33 -10.08 -9.62
CA ALA A 114 12.40 -9.96 -8.17
C ALA A 114 13.83 -10.27 -7.72
N ALA A 115 14.41 -9.43 -6.85
CA ALA A 115 15.75 -9.67 -6.34
C ALA A 115 15.80 -11.02 -5.60
N ASN A 116 16.74 -11.90 -5.99
CA ASN A 116 17.00 -13.14 -5.27
C ASN A 116 17.46 -12.79 -3.85
N LYS A 117 16.66 -13.14 -2.84
CA LYS A 117 17.09 -13.17 -1.43
C LYS A 117 18.02 -14.36 -1.14
N GLU A 118 19.02 -14.59 -1.99
CA GLU A 118 20.10 -15.56 -1.75
C GLU A 118 21.43 -14.84 -1.95
N SER A 119 21.93 -14.23 -0.88
CA SER A 119 23.36 -14.03 -0.54
C SER A 119 23.45 -13.07 0.65
N ALA A 120 23.24 -13.61 1.86
CA ALA A 120 23.83 -13.13 3.10
C ALA A 120 23.90 -14.30 4.08
#